data_AF-A0A928LN48-F1
#
_entry.id   AF-A0A928LN48-F1
#
_cell.length_a   1.000
_cell.length_b   1.000
_cell.length_c   1.000
_cell.angle_alpha   90.00
_cell.angle_beta   90.00
_cell.angle_gamma   90.00
#
_symmetry.space_group_name_H-M   'P 1'
#
loop_
_entity.id
_entity.type
_entity.pdbx_description
1 polymer ?
#
loop_
_entity_poly.entity_id
_entity_poly.type
_entity_poly.pdbx_seq_one_letter_code
_entity_poly.pdbx_strand_id
1 'polypeptide(L)' 'KQKKQQRREAASHRDLLKKTETQIKQTEQQLSELEEQLKDPEVSADYVRLNEICTKTDQLRALLDELYEQWLEIQ' A
#
# COMPACT_ATOMS: atom_id res chain seq x y z
N LYS A 1 25.54 21.14 -19.68
CA LYS A 1 24.09 21.18 -19.33
C LYS A 1 23.52 19.76 -19.12
N GLN A 2 23.89 18.74 -19.91
CA GLN A 2 23.44 17.33 -19.76
C GLN A 2 23.69 16.66 -18.40
N LYS A 3 24.88 16.80 -17.78
CA LYS A 3 25.18 16.16 -16.47
C LYS A 3 24.26 16.55 -15.31
N LYS A 4 23.64 17.74 -15.37
CA LYS A 4 22.76 18.25 -14.31
C LYS A 4 21.33 17.71 -14.44
N GLN A 5 20.92 17.36 -15.67
CA GLN A 5 19.59 16.84 -15.98
C GLN A 5 19.49 15.35 -15.62
N GLN A 6 20.49 14.55 -16.01
CA GLN A 6 20.58 13.13 -15.65
C GLN A 6 20.58 12.90 -14.13
N ARG A 7 21.21 13.79 -13.35
CA ARG A 7 21.21 13.69 -11.88
C ARG A 7 19.84 13.97 -11.26
N ARG A 8 19.03 14.84 -11.88
CA ARG A 8 17.67 15.16 -11.39
C ARG A 8 16.70 14.03 -11.71
N GLU A 9 16.80 13.45 -12.89
CA GLU A 9 16.01 12.29 -13.31
C GLU A 9 16.29 11.09 -12.41
N ALA A 10 17.57 10.77 -12.17
CA ALA A 10 17.96 9.68 -11.27
C ALA A 10 17.55 9.91 -9.80
N ALA A 11 17.52 11.18 -9.33
CA ALA A 11 17.04 11.49 -7.98
C ALA A 11 15.51 11.33 -7.89
N SER A 12 14.77 11.88 -8.86
CA SER A 12 13.31 11.75 -8.94
C SER A 12 12.87 10.29 -9.01
N HIS A 13 13.62 9.46 -9.72
CA HIS A 13 13.36 8.04 -9.86
C HIS A 13 13.52 7.30 -8.53
N ARG A 14 14.61 7.56 -7.80
CA ARG A 14 14.85 6.97 -6.48
C ARG A 14 13.84 7.42 -5.44
N ASP A 15 13.43 8.69 -5.49
CA ASP A 15 12.44 9.23 -4.56
C ASP A 15 11.06 8.61 -4.82
N LEU A 16 10.69 8.40 -6.09
CA LEU A 16 9.45 7.72 -6.46
C LEU A 16 9.46 6.26 -5.99
N LEU A 17 10.55 5.53 -6.24
CA LEU A 17 10.70 4.14 -5.80
C LEU A 17 10.54 4.02 -4.28
N LYS A 18 11.25 4.84 -3.51
CA LYS A 18 11.15 4.86 -2.04
C LYS A 18 9.75 5.19 -1.55
N LYS A 19 9.06 6.10 -2.23
CA LYS A 19 7.69 6.47 -1.88
C LYS A 19 6.76 5.29 -2.11
N THR A 20 6.84 4.64 -3.26
CA THR A 20 6.04 3.44 -3.57
C THR A 20 6.33 2.33 -2.57
N GLU A 21 7.60 2.04 -2.24
CA GLU A 21 7.97 1.06 -1.21
C GLU A 21 7.41 1.40 0.18
N THR A 22 7.38 2.69 0.54
CA THR A 22 6.80 3.14 1.81
C THR A 22 5.28 2.94 1.82
N GLN A 23 4.62 3.24 0.70
CA GLN A 23 3.17 3.04 0.56
C GLN A 23 2.81 1.55 0.62
N ILE A 24 3.57 0.68 -0.06
CA ILE A 24 3.41 -0.78 0.02
C ILE A 24 3.46 -1.22 1.49
N LYS A 25 4.54 -0.88 2.22
CA LYS A 25 4.68 -1.25 3.64
C LYS A 25 3.55 -0.74 4.51
N GLN A 26 3.06 0.48 4.28
CA GLN A 26 1.94 1.04 5.02
C GLN A 26 0.63 0.29 4.73
N THR A 27 0.37 -0.03 3.46
CA THR A 27 -0.81 -0.78 3.05
C THR A 27 -0.78 -2.20 3.61
N GLU A 28 0.37 -2.87 3.60
CA GLU A 28 0.57 -4.19 4.21
C GLU A 28 0.35 -4.17 5.72
N GLN A 29 0.87 -3.16 6.40
CA GLN A 29 0.66 -2.97 7.84
C GLN A 29 -0.83 -2.77 8.16
N GLN A 30 -1.51 -1.91 7.40
CA GLN A 30 -2.96 -1.67 7.56
C GLN A 30 -3.78 -2.94 7.30
N LEU A 31 -3.41 -3.74 6.29
CA LEU A 31 -4.04 -5.03 6.04
C LEU A 31 -3.88 -5.98 7.21
N SER A 32 -2.66 -6.12 7.75
CA SER A 32 -2.42 -6.97 8.92
C SER A 32 -3.24 -6.53 10.14
N GLU A 33 -3.38 -5.22 10.38
CA GLU A 33 -4.17 -4.68 11.49
C GLU A 33 -5.67 -4.94 11.32
N LEU A 34 -6.19 -4.85 10.08
CA LEU A 34 -7.58 -5.18 9.78
C LEU A 34 -7.84 -6.69 9.91
N GLU A 35 -6.91 -7.52 9.43
CA GLU A 35 -6.98 -8.97 9.58
C GLU A 35 -6.88 -9.40 11.05
N GLU A 36 -6.14 -8.67 11.89
CA GLU A 36 -6.13 -8.88 13.33
C GLU A 36 -7.46 -8.49 13.98
N GLN A 37 -8.07 -7.37 13.59
CA GLN A 37 -9.41 -6.97 14.04
C GLN A 37 -10.48 -7.99 13.66
N LEU A 38 -10.37 -8.64 12.49
CA LEU A 38 -11.30 -9.70 12.07
C LEU A 38 -11.21 -10.96 12.93
N LYS A 39 -10.11 -11.18 13.65
CA LYS A 39 -9.97 -12.30 14.60
C LYS A 39 -10.68 -12.03 15.92
N ASP A 40 -11.07 -10.79 16.18
CA ASP A 40 -11.83 -10.43 17.36
C ASP A 40 -13.30 -10.89 17.22
N PRO A 41 -13.77 -11.80 18.09
CA PRO A 41 -15.15 -12.27 18.03
C PRO A 41 -16.18 -11.14 18.21
N GLU A 42 -15.85 -10.05 18.91
CA GLU A 42 -16.74 -8.89 19.06
C GLU A 42 -16.96 -8.17 17.73
N VAL A 43 -15.92 -8.10 16.88
CA VAL A 43 -16.01 -7.54 15.53
C VAL A 43 -16.81 -8.46 14.61
N SER A 44 -16.62 -9.77 14.71
CA SER A 44 -17.38 -10.74 13.90
C SER A 44 -18.87 -10.78 14.22
N ALA A 45 -19.25 -10.40 15.46
CA ALA A 45 -20.63 -10.33 15.90
C ALA A 45 -21.35 -9.05 15.42
N ASP A 46 -20.59 -7.99 15.09
CA ASP A 46 -21.11 -6.76 14.50
C ASP A 46 -21.01 -6.82 12.97
N TYR A 47 -22.11 -7.18 12.32
CA TYR A 47 -22.18 -7.33 10.86
C TYR A 47 -21.83 -6.04 10.10
N VAL A 48 -22.13 -4.85 10.66
CA VAL A 48 -21.81 -3.57 10.01
C VAL A 48 -20.30 -3.38 10.03
N ARG A 49 -19.68 -3.57 11.19
CA ARG A 49 -18.24 -3.42 11.37
C ARG A 49 -17.44 -4.47 10.60
N LEU A 50 -17.92 -5.71 10.59
CA LEU A 50 -17.35 -6.79 9.77
C LEU A 50 -17.36 -6.42 8.29
N ASN A 51 -18.50 -5.93 7.77
CA ASN A 51 -18.62 -5.55 6.37
C ASN A 51 -17.71 -4.36 6.01
N GLU A 52 -17.59 -3.36 6.89
CA GLU A 52 -16.67 -2.23 6.70
C GLU A 52 -15.21 -2.69 6.63
N ILE A 53 -14.79 -3.59 7.54
CA ILE A 53 -13.43 -4.12 7.57
C ILE A 53 -13.15 -4.99 6.35
N CYS A 54 -14.09 -5.83 5.92
CA CYS A 54 -13.98 -6.61 4.69
C CYS A 54 -13.83 -5.71 3.47
N THR A 55 -14.72 -4.72 3.32
CA THR A 55 -14.67 -3.76 2.20
C THR A 55 -13.33 -3.02 2.16
N LYS A 56 -12.84 -2.57 3.33
CA LYS A 56 -11.57 -1.87 3.42
C LYS A 56 -10.38 -2.78 3.13
N THR A 57 -10.43 -4.03 3.58
CA THR A 57 -9.42 -5.05 3.28
C THR A 57 -9.33 -5.29 1.78
N ASP A 58 -10.46 -5.43 1.08
CA ASP A 58 -10.48 -5.64 -0.36
C ASP A 58 -9.93 -4.42 -1.13
N GLN A 59 -10.27 -3.20 -0.70
CA GLN A 59 -9.72 -1.97 -1.28
C GLN A 59 -8.20 -1.86 -1.07
N LEU A 60 -7.71 -2.20 0.12
CA LEU A 60 -6.28 -2.16 0.41
C LEU A 60 -5.51 -3.24 -0.35
N ARG A 61 -6.09 -4.42 -0.57
CA ARG A 61 -5.50 -5.47 -1.42
C ARG A 61 -5.39 -5.00 -2.86
N ALA A 62 -6.45 -4.42 -3.43
CA ALA A 62 -6.39 -3.85 -4.78
C ALA A 62 -5.35 -2.72 -4.90
N LEU A 63 -5.29 -1.83 -3.90
CA LEU A 63 -4.27 -0.78 -3.84
C LEU A 63 -2.86 -1.37 -3.74
N LEU A 64 -2.67 -2.43 -2.96
CA LEU A 64 -1.39 -3.09 -2.80
C LEU A 64 -0.92 -3.70 -4.13
N ASP A 65 -1.82 -4.34 -4.86
CA ASP A 65 -1.54 -4.89 -6.20
C ASP A 65 -1.12 -3.77 -7.17
N GLU A 66 -1.86 -2.65 -7.22
CA GLU A 66 -1.51 -1.48 -8.04
C GLU A 66 -0.14 -0.89 -7.65
N LEU A 67 0.16 -0.80 -6.35
CA LEU A 67 1.44 -0.29 -5.87
C LEU A 67 2.59 -1.23 -6.22
N TYR A 68 2.37 -2.55 -6.20
CA TYR A 68 3.36 -3.54 -6.64
C TYR A 68 3.61 -3.47 -8.14
N GLU A 69 2.56 -3.32 -8.96
CA GLU A 69 2.70 -3.07 -10.40
C GLU A 69 3.49 -1.78 -10.65
N GLN A 70 3.14 -0.69 -9.95
CA GLN A 70 3.86 0.57 -10.05
C GLN A 70 5.33 0.43 -9.63
N TRP A 71 5.62 -0.30 -8.56
CA TRP A 71 6.99 -0.55 -8.11
C TRP A 71 7.80 -1.34 -9.15
N LEU A 72 7.19 -2.36 -9.78
CA LEU A 72 7.82 -3.14 -10.85
C LEU A 72 8.10 -2.30 -12.10
N GLU A 73 7.23 -1.35 -12.44
CA GLU A 73 7.47 -0.42 -13.56
C GLU A 73 8.59 0.58 -13.26
N ILE A 74 8.75 0.96 -11.99
CA ILE A 74 9.77 1.90 -11.54
C ILE A 74 11.14 1.20 -11.40
N GLN A 75 11.22 -0.02 -10.90
CA GLN A 75 12.52 -0.67 -10.62
C GLN A 75 13.42 -0.84 -11.85
#